data_AF-A0A937W3W0-F1
#
_entry.id   AF-A0A937W3W0-F1
#
_cell.length_a   1.000
_cell.length_b   1.000
_cell.length_c   1.000
_cell.angle_alpha   90.00
_cell.angle_beta   90.00
_cell.angle_gamma   90.00
#
_symmetry.space_group_name_H-M   'P 1'
#
loop_
_entity.id
_entity.type
_entity.pdbx_description
1 polymer ?
#
loop_
_entity_poly.entity_id
_entity_poly.type
_entity_poly.pdbx_seq_one_letter_code
_entity_poly.pdbx_strand_id
1 'polypeptide(L)' 'GDILPHHRVVVISTANGLKFPEFKIKYHESRLADVTPRYGNQPVPLPPDYTQVRDTILRALEQRHA' A
#
# COMPACT_ATOMS: atom_id res chain seq x y z
N GLY A 1 -1.38 20.07 -20.88
CA GLY A 1 -1.16 20.21 -19.44
C GLY A 1 0.15 20.92 -19.23
N ASP A 2 0.35 21.50 -18.05
CA ASP A 2 1.44 22.46 -17.80
C ASP A 2 2.80 21.78 -17.60
N ILE A 3 2.82 20.48 -17.30
CA ILE A 3 4.03 19.64 -17.20
C ILE A 3 3.98 18.59 -18.32
N LEU A 4 5.02 18.56 -19.16
CA LEU A 4 5.11 17.66 -20.31
C LEU A 4 6.03 16.46 -20.03
N PRO A 5 5.85 15.31 -20.71
CA PRO A 5 6.65 14.11 -20.47
C PRO A 5 8.16 14.28 -20.64
N HIS A 6 8.60 15.22 -21.49
CA HIS A 6 10.01 15.48 -21.76
C HIS A 6 10.66 16.50 -20.81
N HIS A 7 9.88 17.10 -19.89
CA HIS A 7 10.43 18.02 -18.92
C HIS A 7 11.27 17.25 -17.88
N ARG A 8 12.43 17.80 -17.53
CA ARG A 8 13.18 17.34 -16.36
C ARG A 8 12.53 17.90 -15.10
N VAL A 9 11.92 17.03 -14.30
CA VAL A 9 11.22 17.40 -13.06
C VAL A 9 12.07 17.00 -11.85
N VAL A 10 12.14 17.88 -10.85
CA VAL A 10 12.76 17.59 -9.55
C VAL A 10 11.70 17.73 -8.46
N VAL A 11 11.55 16.70 -7.63
CA VAL A 11 10.67 16.70 -6.45
C VAL A 11 11.55 16.83 -5.21
N ILE A 12 11.32 17.86 -4.39
CA ILE A 12 12.07 18.08 -3.16
C ILE A 12 11.27 17.51 -1.99
N SER A 13 11.75 16.41 -1.41
CA SER A 13 11.20 15.87 -0.16
C SER A 13 11.85 16.59 1.03
N THR A 14 11.07 17.39 1.76
CA THR A 14 11.56 18.23 2.86
C THR A 14 11.64 17.49 4.20
N ALA A 15 11.06 16.29 4.29
CA ALA A 15 11.02 15.50 5.52
C ALA A 15 11.19 14.00 5.23
N ASN A 16 11.78 13.30 6.21
CA ASN A 16 11.87 11.85 6.17
C ASN A 16 10.49 11.23 6.46
N GLY A 17 10.11 10.21 5.69
CA GLY A 17 8.84 9.49 5.84
C GLY A 17 8.65 8.81 7.21
N LEU A 18 9.74 8.47 7.91
CA LEU A 18 9.72 7.92 9.27
C LEU A 18 9.17 8.90 10.33
N LYS A 19 8.96 10.17 9.98
CA LYS A 19 8.26 11.13 10.83
C LYS A 19 6.74 10.98 10.79
N PHE A 20 6.20 10.20 9.85
CA PHE A 20 4.75 10.04 9.63
C PHE A 20 4.27 8.57 9.64
N PRO A 21 4.75 7.70 10.54
CA PRO A 21 4.35 6.29 10.53
C PRO A 21 2.87 6.13 10.91
N GLU A 22 2.34 6.89 11.86
CA GLU A 22 0.93 6.79 12.28
C GLU A 22 -0.03 7.11 11.14
N PHE A 23 0.32 8.05 10.26
CA PHE A 23 -0.48 8.33 9.06
C PHE A 23 -0.51 7.13 8.13
N LYS A 24 0.64 6.48 7.87
CA LYS A 24 0.72 5.29 7.02
C LYS A 24 -0.04 4.11 7.61
N ILE A 25 0.13 3.87 8.92
CA ILE A 25 -0.59 2.83 9.66
C ILE A 25 -2.10 3.03 9.49
N LYS A 26 -2.62 4.23 9.83
CA LYS A 26 -4.06 4.53 9.70
C LYS A 26 -4.56 4.48 8.25
N TYR A 27 -3.75 4.87 7.27
CA TYR A 27 -4.10 4.73 5.85
C TYR A 27 -4.31 3.28 5.48
N HIS A 28 -3.34 2.41 5.80
CA HIS A 28 -3.45 1.00 5.46
C HIS A 28 -4.60 0.33 6.22
N GLU A 29 -4.91 0.78 7.44
CA GLU A 29 -5.99 0.26 8.29
C GLU A 29 -7.37 0.87 8.03
N SER A 30 -7.52 1.73 7.01
CA SER A 30 -8.79 2.40 6.70
C SER A 30 -9.37 3.18 7.89
N ARG A 31 -8.49 3.79 8.71
CA ARG A 31 -8.87 4.57 9.92
C ARG A 31 -8.67 6.08 9.76
N LEU A 32 -8.38 6.56 8.55
CA LEU A 32 -8.31 7.98 8.27
C LEU A 32 -9.71 8.51 7.93
N ALA A 33 -10.15 9.56 8.63
CA ALA A 33 -11.41 10.23 8.33
C ALA A 33 -11.37 10.78 6.89
N ASP A 34 -12.50 10.66 6.19
CA ASP A 34 -12.72 11.16 4.82
C ASP A 34 -11.78 10.57 3.75
N VAL A 35 -11.05 9.51 4.06
CA VAL A 35 -10.13 8.84 3.13
C VAL A 35 -10.56 7.39 2.91
N THR A 36 -10.84 7.05 1.65
CA THR A 36 -11.00 5.65 1.22
C THR A 36 -9.67 5.16 0.63
N PRO A 37 -8.93 4.25 1.29
CA PRO A 37 -7.59 3.88 0.86
C PRO A 37 -7.63 2.93 -0.35
N ARG A 38 -7.50 3.48 -1.56
CA ARG A 38 -7.40 2.70 -2.81
C ARG A 38 -6.28 1.65 -2.79
N TYR A 39 -5.19 1.92 -2.07
CA TYR A 39 -4.01 1.06 -1.97
C TYR A 39 -3.75 0.63 -0.52
N GLY A 40 -4.80 0.45 0.27
CA GLY A 40 -4.71 -0.15 1.59
C GLY A 40 -4.06 -1.54 1.50
N ASN A 41 -3.16 -1.85 2.43
CA ASN A 41 -2.44 -3.13 2.46
C ASN A 41 -2.64 -3.74 3.84
N GLN A 42 -3.85 -4.26 4.04
CA GLN A 42 -4.21 -4.89 5.31
C GLN A 42 -3.56 -6.27 5.42
N PRO A 43 -3.08 -6.66 6.61
CA PRO A 43 -2.76 -8.04 6.89
C PRO A 43 -3.98 -8.93 6.58
N VAL A 44 -3.72 -10.12 6.06
CA VAL A 44 -4.76 -11.15 5.85
C VAL A 44 -4.74 -12.09 7.06
N PRO A 45 -5.74 -12.04 7.96
CA PRO A 45 -5.78 -12.93 9.12
C PRO A 45 -6.09 -14.35 8.67
N LEU A 46 -5.31 -15.33 9.15
CA LEU A 46 -5.48 -16.73 8.82
C LEU A 46 -5.26 -17.60 10.07
N PRO A 47 -5.97 -18.74 10.21
CA PRO A 47 -5.65 -19.72 11.23
C PRO A 47 -4.27 -20.36 10.95
N PRO A 48 -3.64 -21.00 11.96
CA PRO A 48 -2.36 -21.69 11.81
C PRO A 48 -2.53 -23.03 11.08
N ASP A 49 -3.07 -22.99 9.87
CA ASP A 49 -3.30 -24.13 8.99
C ASP A 49 -2.44 -24.03 7.73
N TYR A 50 -1.66 -25.08 7.46
CA TYR A 50 -0.72 -25.11 6.35
C TYR A 50 -1.39 -24.86 4.99
N THR A 51 -2.52 -25.53 4.76
CA THR A 51 -3.21 -25.48 3.46
C THR A 51 -3.75 -24.08 3.20
N GLN A 52 -4.40 -23.47 4.20
CA GLN A 52 -4.93 -22.11 4.12
C GLN A 52 -3.83 -21.06 3.90
N VAL A 53 -2.68 -21.20 4.56
CA VAL A 53 -1.53 -20.28 4.37
C VAL A 53 -0.98 -20.41 2.95
N ARG A 54 -0.67 -21.64 2.50
CA ARG A 54 -0.13 -21.90 1.15
C ARG A 54 -1.06 -21.35 0.08
N ASP A 55 -2.35 -21.68 0.15
CA ASP A 55 -3.30 -21.32 -0.89
C ASP A 55 -3.53 -19.80 -0.94
N THR A 56 -3.48 -19.12 0.20
CA THR A 56 -3.59 -17.65 0.24
C THR A 56 -2.39 -16.98 -0.41
N ILE A 57 -1.17 -17.48 -0.19
CA ILE A 57 0.04 -16.96 -0.83
C ILE A 57 -0.05 -17.13 -2.36
N LEU A 58 -0.42 -18.32 -2.83
CA LEU A 58 -0.51 -18.61 -4.26
C LEU A 58 -1.52 -17.70 -4.96
N ARG A 59 -2.74 -17.55 -4.41
CA ARG A 59 -3.74 -16.62 -4.95
C ARG A 59 -3.25 -15.17 -5.00
N ALA A 60 -2.55 -14.72 -3.96
CA ALA A 60 -2.02 -13.35 -3.92
C ALA A 60 -0.92 -13.11 -4.97
N LEU A 61 -0.12 -14.12 -5.30
CA LEU A 61 0.86 -14.04 -6.38
C LEU A 61 0.20 -13.98 -7.75
N GLU A 62 -0.80 -14.83 -8.00
CA GLU A 62 -1.57 -14.82 -9.25
C GLU A 62 -2.19 -13.44 -9.52
N GLN A 63 -2.80 -12.83 -8.50
CA GLN A 63 -3.43 -11.50 -8.60
C GLN A 63 -2.45 -10.35 -8.86
N ARG A 64 -1.16 -10.49 -8.51
CA ARG A 64 -0.14 -9.45 -8.74
C ARG A 64 0.52 -9.56 -10.12
N HIS A 65 0.44 -10.74 -10.73
CA HIS A 65 1.01 -11.03 -12.03
C HIS A 65 -0.02 -10.90 -13.18
N ALA A 66 -1.31 -10.80 -12.84
CA ALA A 66 -2.39 -10.46 -13.76
C ALA A 66 -2.53 -8.94 -13.92
#